data_AF-A0A9X1MZ93-F1
#
_entry.id   AF-A0A9X1MZ93-F1
#
_cell.length_a   1.000
_cell.length_b   1.000
_cell.length_c   1.000
_cell.angle_alpha   90.00
_cell.angle_beta   90.00
_cell.angle_gamma   90.00
#
_symmetry.space_group_name_H-M   'P 1'
#
loop_
_entity.id
_entity.type
_entity.pdbx_description
1 polymer ?
#
loop_
_entity_poly.entity_id
_entity_poly.type
_entity_poly.pdbx_seq_one_letter_code
_entity_poly.pdbx_strand_id
1 'polypeptide(L)'
;MPAEMLGENLSKSAVPLAESINNEPGFISKIWTENLQTEEAGGIYFFTDRESAERYWKMHQKRIASFGIKSANCKIFDINLPLTKITHGQID
;
A
#
# COMPACT_ATOMS: atom_id res chain seq x y z
N MET A 1 2.15 -14.37 0.26
CA MET A 1 1.75 -14.37 1.68
C MET A 1 0.69 -15.44 1.80
N PRO A 2 0.91 -16.50 2.61
CA PRO A 2 0.00 -17.65 2.65
C PRO A 2 -1.45 -17.22 2.90
N ALA A 3 -2.41 -17.92 2.29
CA ALA A 3 -3.83 -17.56 2.35
C ALA A 3 -4.36 -17.51 3.80
N GLU A 4 -3.84 -18.35 4.70
CA GLU A 4 -4.19 -18.34 6.12
C GLU A 4 -3.75 -17.08 6.86
N MET A 5 -2.80 -16.31 6.32
CA MET A 5 -2.36 -15.03 6.90
C MET A 5 -3.20 -13.84 6.40
N LEU A 6 -4.11 -14.05 5.45
CA LEU A 6 -4.95 -13.02 4.81
C LEU A 6 -6.28 -12.81 5.56
N GLY A 7 -7.13 -11.91 5.03
CA GLY A 7 -8.45 -11.57 5.54
C GLY A 7 -8.41 -11.00 6.96
N GLU A 8 -9.15 -11.64 7.87
CA GLU A 8 -9.17 -11.23 9.27
C GLU A 8 -7.80 -11.32 9.94
N ASN A 9 -6.97 -12.29 9.57
CA ASN A 9 -5.64 -12.46 10.17
C ASN A 9 -4.71 -11.34 9.76
N LEU A 10 -4.79 -10.89 8.51
CA LEU A 10 -4.09 -9.70 8.05
C LEU A 10 -4.59 -8.46 8.80
N SER A 11 -5.91 -8.29 8.90
CA SER A 11 -6.51 -7.14 9.61
C SER A 11 -6.07 -7.07 11.07
N LYS A 12 -6.02 -8.20 11.79
CA LYS A 12 -5.60 -8.26 13.20
C LYS A 12 -4.11 -8.00 13.37
N SER A 13 -3.27 -8.57 12.50
CA SER A 13 -1.81 -8.47 12.62
C SER A 13 -1.24 -7.16 12.09
N ALA A 14 -1.90 -6.53 11.10
CA ALA A 14 -1.40 -5.35 10.43
C ALA A 14 -1.88 -4.01 11.04
N VAL A 15 -2.64 -4.01 12.14
CA VAL A 15 -3.09 -2.76 12.79
C VAL A 15 -1.93 -1.80 13.08
N PRO A 16 -0.82 -2.23 13.75
CA PRO A 16 0.29 -1.31 14.04
C PRO A 16 0.96 -0.79 12.76
N LEU A 17 1.00 -1.62 11.71
CA LEU A 17 1.51 -1.20 10.41
C LEU A 17 0.59 -0.14 9.78
N ALA A 18 -0.72 -0.35 9.78
CA ALA A 18 -1.70 0.59 9.25
C ALA A 18 -1.62 1.95 9.97
N GLU A 19 -1.53 1.94 11.29
CA GLU A 19 -1.36 3.16 12.09
C GLU A 19 -0.03 3.88 11.77
N SER A 20 1.07 3.13 11.63
CA SER A 20 2.38 3.72 11.32
C SER A 20 2.41 4.44 9.97
N ILE A 21 1.68 3.94 8.96
CA ILE A 21 1.66 4.50 7.61
C ILE A 21 1.06 5.92 7.61
N ASN A 22 0.11 6.20 8.50
CA ASN A 22 -0.50 7.54 8.62
C ASN A 22 0.52 8.63 9.01
N ASN A 23 1.68 8.25 9.56
CA ASN A 23 2.71 9.19 9.99
C ASN A 23 3.79 9.43 8.92
N GLU A 24 3.65 8.82 7.73
CA GLU A 24 4.63 8.96 6.66
C GLU A 24 4.48 10.31 5.97
N PRO A 25 5.57 11.08 5.77
CA PRO A 25 5.44 12.41 5.19
C PRO A 25 4.87 12.34 3.76
N GLY A 26 3.84 13.14 3.51
CA GLY A 26 3.13 13.20 2.23
C GLY A 26 2.12 12.08 1.98
N PHE A 27 1.91 11.15 2.93
CA PHE A 27 0.88 10.12 2.81
C PHE A 27 -0.52 10.73 2.89
N ILE A 28 -1.41 10.32 1.97
CA ILE A 28 -2.83 10.73 1.96
C ILE A 28 -3.70 9.53 2.34
N SER A 29 -3.61 8.44 1.58
CA SER A 29 -4.45 7.26 1.82
C SER A 29 -3.85 5.98 1.25
N LYS A 30 -4.39 4.85 1.73
CA LYS A 30 -4.05 3.51 1.25
C LYS A 30 -5.32 2.68 1.10
N ILE A 31 -5.44 2.01 -0.04
CA ILE A 31 -6.36 0.89 -0.23
C ILE A 31 -5.57 -0.39 0.02
N TRP A 32 -5.99 -1.18 1.01
CA TRP A 32 -5.41 -2.51 1.25
C TRP A 32 -5.97 -3.50 0.24
N THR A 33 -5.11 -4.30 -0.37
CA THR A 33 -5.50 -5.28 -1.38
C THR A 33 -4.97 -6.66 -0.99
N GLU A 34 -5.78 -7.68 -1.19
CA GLU A 34 -5.37 -9.07 -1.00
C GLU A 34 -6.13 -9.99 -1.96
N ASN A 35 -5.51 -11.11 -2.29
CA ASN A 35 -6.08 -12.15 -3.10
C ASN A 35 -5.73 -13.51 -2.48
N LEU A 36 -6.73 -14.15 -1.88
CA LEU A 36 -6.58 -15.45 -1.23
C LEU A 36 -6.22 -16.57 -2.22
N GLN A 37 -6.67 -16.46 -3.47
CA GLN A 37 -6.45 -17.49 -4.48
C GLN A 37 -5.01 -17.49 -4.99
N THR A 38 -4.40 -16.31 -5.12
CA THR A 38 -3.01 -16.16 -5.59
C THR A 38 -2.00 -15.95 -4.47
N GLU A 39 -2.47 -15.91 -3.21
CA GLU A 39 -1.63 -15.66 -2.03
C GLU A 39 -0.88 -14.33 -2.12
N GLU A 40 -1.55 -13.30 -2.63
CA GLU A 40 -0.99 -11.96 -2.82
C GLU A 40 -1.61 -10.95 -1.86
N ALA A 41 -0.78 -10.04 -1.35
CA ALA A 41 -1.21 -8.89 -0.57
C ALA A 41 -0.41 -7.66 -0.99
N GLY A 42 -1.02 -6.49 -0.86
CA GLY A 42 -0.41 -5.24 -1.30
C GLY A 42 -1.22 -4.02 -0.88
N GLY A 43 -1.10 -2.97 -1.68
CA GLY A 43 -1.97 -1.81 -1.55
C GLY A 43 -1.74 -0.79 -2.65
N ILE A 44 -2.75 0.05 -2.84
CA ILE A 44 -2.69 1.23 -3.69
C ILE A 44 -2.50 2.42 -2.76
N TYR A 45 -1.44 3.18 -2.97
CA TYR A 45 -1.07 4.30 -2.11
C TYR A 45 -1.27 5.62 -2.84
N PHE A 46 -1.76 6.62 -2.12
CA PHE A 46 -1.88 7.98 -2.60
C PHE A 46 -1.00 8.91 -1.74
N PHE A 47 -0.14 9.67 -2.42
CA PHE A 47 0.78 10.63 -1.81
C PHE A 47 0.60 12.02 -2.43
N THR A 48 1.01 13.05 -1.70
CA THR A 48 1.01 14.45 -2.15
C THR A 48 1.90 14.69 -3.37
N ASP A 49 2.99 13.93 -3.49
CA ASP A 49 4.00 14.09 -4.53
C ASP A 49 4.80 12.81 -4.74
N ARG A 50 5.52 12.76 -5.87
CA ARG A 50 6.34 11.61 -6.27
C ARG A 50 7.51 11.36 -5.31
N GLU A 51 8.16 12.40 -4.82
CA GLU A 51 9.31 12.26 -3.90
C GLU A 51 8.89 11.53 -2.61
N SER A 52 7.71 11.86 -2.10
CA SER A 52 7.12 11.22 -0.93
C SER A 52 6.80 9.75 -1.18
N ALA A 53 6.22 9.41 -2.34
CA ALA A 53 6.00 8.03 -2.73
C ALA A 53 7.30 7.22 -2.86
N GLU A 54 8.33 7.78 -3.48
CA GLU A 54 9.63 7.13 -3.67
C GLU A 54 10.37 6.90 -2.33
N ARG A 55 10.37 7.92 -1.46
CA ARG A 55 10.92 7.81 -0.11
C ARG A 55 10.22 6.73 0.69
N TYR A 56 8.89 6.71 0.66
CA TYR A 56 8.10 5.68 1.33
C TYR A 56 8.45 4.29 0.79
N TRP A 57 8.50 4.11 -0.54
CA TRP A 57 8.82 2.82 -1.15
C TRP A 57 10.21 2.31 -0.70
N LYS A 58 11.24 3.17 -0.70
CA LYS A 58 12.60 2.79 -0.28
C LYS A 58 12.66 2.32 1.17
N MET A 59 11.90 2.92 2.08
CA MET A 59 11.76 2.46 3.46
C MET A 59 10.92 1.19 3.54
N HIS A 60 9.76 1.18 2.89
CA HIS A 60 8.78 0.10 2.99
C HIS A 60 9.33 -1.21 2.44
N GLN A 61 10.16 -1.16 1.39
CA GLN A 61 10.85 -2.32 0.84
C GLN A 61 11.75 -3.02 1.88
N LYS A 62 12.43 -2.26 2.75
CA LYS A 62 13.23 -2.83 3.85
C LYS A 62 12.33 -3.46 4.91
N ARG A 63 11.22 -2.79 5.24
CA ARG A 63 10.23 -3.28 6.21
C ARG A 63 9.62 -4.61 5.77
N ILE A 64 9.15 -4.73 4.53
CA ILE A 64 8.57 -5.99 4.02
C ILE A 64 9.61 -7.11 3.90
N ALA A 65 10.85 -6.79 3.56
CA ALA A 65 11.93 -7.78 3.58
C ALA A 65 12.15 -8.37 4.98
N SER A 66 11.99 -7.57 6.04
CA SER A 66 12.06 -8.05 7.44
C SER A 66 10.92 -9.00 7.82
N PHE A 67 9.82 -9.02 7.06
CA PHE A 67 8.72 -9.97 7.22
C PHE A 67 8.93 -11.26 6.41
N GLY A 68 10.12 -11.45 5.81
CA GLY A 68 10.44 -12.63 5.00
C GLY A 68 9.92 -12.57 3.56
N ILE A 69 9.36 -11.43 3.12
CA ILE A 69 8.89 -11.24 1.75
C ILE A 69 10.10 -11.03 0.83
N LYS A 70 10.38 -12.02 -0.03
CA LYS A 70 11.57 -12.05 -0.90
C LYS A 70 11.48 -11.15 -2.12
N SER A 71 10.27 -10.93 -2.63
CA SER A 71 10.03 -10.14 -3.84
C SER A 71 8.77 -9.30 -3.67
N ALA A 72 8.92 -7.99 -3.78
CA ALA A 72 7.82 -7.06 -3.78
C ALA A 72 7.92 -6.18 -5.04
N ASN A 73 6.80 -6.05 -5.73
CA ASN A 73 6.69 -5.26 -6.94
C ASN A 73 6.08 -3.89 -6.60
N CYS A 74 6.61 -2.84 -7.21
CA CYS A 74 6.09 -1.48 -7.06
C CYS A 74 6.09 -0.77 -8.42
N LYS A 75 5.06 0.03 -8.65
CA LYS A 75 4.97 0.98 -9.77
C LYS A 75 4.49 2.32 -9.22
N ILE A 76 5.07 3.41 -9.71
CA ILE A 76 4.72 4.77 -9.33
C ILE A 76 4.18 5.47 -10.58
N PHE A 77 2.99 6.04 -10.47
CA PHE A 77 2.27 6.72 -11.55
C PHE A 77 1.79 8.09 -11.09
N ASP A 78 1.61 9.00 -12.04
CA ASP A 78 0.86 10.23 -11.81
C ASP A 78 -0.64 9.96 -11.97
N ILE A 79 -1.47 10.73 -11.26
CA ILE A 79 -2.93 10.60 -11.33
C ILE A 79 -3.47 11.45 -12.47
N ASN A 80 -4.27 10.84 -13.35
CA ASN A 80 -5.02 11.56 -14.37
C ASN A 80 -6.30 12.15 -13.76
N LEU A 81 -6.18 13.32 -13.14
CA LEU A 81 -7.26 13.94 -12.35
C LEU A 81 -8.60 14.08 -13.09
N PRO A 82 -8.66 14.49 -14.37
CA PRO A 82 -9.93 14.56 -15.09
C PRO A 82 -10.65 13.20 -15.18
N LEU A 83 -9.94 12.14 -15.56
CA LEU A 83 -10.53 10.81 -15.69
C LEU A 83 -10.90 10.24 -14.31
N THR A 84 -10.06 10.43 -13.30
CA THR A 84 -10.33 9.99 -11.93
C THR A 84 -11.62 10.59 -11.37
N LYS A 85 -11.87 11.87 -11.64
CA LYS A 85 -13.11 12.55 -11.23
C LYS A 85 -14.34 11.95 -11.92
N ILE A 86 -14.25 11.67 -13.23
CA ILE A 86 -15.33 11.01 -13.98
C ILE A 86 -15.64 9.63 -13.40
N THR A 87 -14.62 8.88 -12.99
CA THR A 87 -14.75 7.52 -12.45
C THR A 87 -14.84 7.48 -10.92
N HIS A 88 -15.19 8.59 -10.28
CA HIS A 88 -15.46 8.68 -8.83
C HIS A 88 -14.30 8.23 -7.92
N GLY A 89 -13.05 8.36 -8.37
CA GLY A 89 -11.90 8.05 -7.54
C GLY A 89 -11.85 8.96 -6.31
N GLN A 90 -11.72 8.36 -5.13
CA GLN A 90 -11.64 9.06 -3.86
C GLN A 90 -10.22 9.60 -3.68
N ILE A 91 -10.01 10.87 -4.05
CA ILE A 91 -8.70 11.56 -4.03
C ILE A 91 -8.76 12.88 -3.24
N ASP A 92 -9.77 13.02 -2.38
CA ASP A 92 -10.01 14.19 -1.54
C ASP A 92 -9.47 13.99 -0.11
#